data_AF-A0ABD2QNV0-F1
#
_entry.id   AF-A0ABD2QNV0-F1
#
_cell.length_a   1.000
_cell.length_b   1.000
_cell.length_c   1.000
_cell.angle_alpha   90.00
_cell.angle_beta   90.00
_cell.angle_gamma   90.00
#
_symmetry.space_group_name_H-M   'P 1'
#
loop_
_entity.id
_entity.type
_entity.pdbx_description
1 polymer ?
#
loop_
_entity_poly.entity_id
_entity_poly.type
_entity_poly.pdbx_seq_one_letter_code
_entity_poly.pdbx_strand_id
1 'polypeptide(L)'
;MNHNVDFRSRLSLRDKTDCTTKNYVIGSAGGSIGSIMGSEELDRIVPQRRLKIQVHTWNTAMKSSKVTHESNKMKRIENFHRIRDRIDLPKPHLSSGYYMRGESLEKTFSYTIWTGDLNFRITKKKLQVENIINNLEKNLNSIEHLLNADELFACQVEDRAFQQYNEGRITFPPTFKFDPGCHSYDTSDKGRVPSYTDRILYSSRVKGTIKCIMYDSMRSVAYSDHKPVVGLFDILLVPGRDNVPMTAGAFNREVYLAGLNLRSLRFDIKKRPVNNKSVTSSACSIQ
;
A
#
# COMPACT_ATOMS: atom_id res chain seq x y z
N MET A 1 4.43 14.01 -62.80
CA MET A 1 3.91 14.62 -61.56
C MET A 1 2.79 13.72 -61.05
N ASN A 2 3.09 12.54 -60.51
CA ASN A 2 3.31 12.25 -59.08
C ASN A 2 2.62 13.22 -58.12
N HIS A 3 1.57 12.76 -57.44
CA HIS A 3 1.39 12.84 -55.98
C HIS A 3 0.22 11.93 -55.53
N ASN A 4 0.53 10.65 -55.33
CA ASN A 4 -0.22 9.80 -54.40
C ASN A 4 0.55 9.86 -53.08
N VAL A 5 0.03 10.59 -52.10
CA VAL A 5 0.65 10.69 -50.76
C VAL A 5 0.00 9.62 -49.89
N ASP A 6 0.66 8.46 -49.83
CA ASP A 6 0.41 7.44 -48.82
C ASP A 6 0.89 7.98 -47.45
N PHE A 7 -0.05 8.21 -46.53
CA PHE A 7 0.23 8.71 -45.18
C PHE A 7 0.68 7.60 -44.20
N ARG A 8 1.07 6.41 -44.68
CA ARG A 8 1.50 5.29 -43.82
C ARG A 8 2.97 5.28 -43.38
N SER A 9 3.79 6.28 -43.69
CA SER A 9 5.25 6.19 -43.46
C SER A 9 5.90 7.31 -42.65
N ARG A 10 5.27 7.83 -41.59
CA ARG A 10 5.93 8.76 -40.63
C ARG A 10 5.67 8.47 -39.16
N LEU A 11 5.87 7.23 -38.76
CA LEU A 11 6.33 6.90 -37.40
C LEU A 11 7.60 6.07 -37.56
N SER A 12 8.72 6.76 -37.78
CA SER A 12 10.03 6.11 -37.73
C SER A 12 10.22 5.58 -36.32
N LEU A 13 10.17 4.25 -36.21
CA LEU A 13 10.56 3.44 -35.08
C LEU A 13 12.05 3.63 -34.76
N ARG A 14 12.42 4.79 -34.25
CA ARG A 14 13.74 5.09 -33.69
C ARG A 14 13.57 5.64 -32.28
N ASP A 15 13.01 4.78 -31.43
CA ASP A 15 13.59 4.38 -30.15
C ASP A 15 12.60 3.43 -29.48
N LYS A 16 12.59 2.19 -30.00
CA LYS A 16 12.08 1.04 -29.26
C LYS A 16 13.15 0.67 -28.22
N THR A 17 13.27 1.46 -27.15
CA THR A 17 13.66 0.87 -25.86
C THR A 17 12.44 0.10 -25.38
N ASP A 18 12.33 -1.08 -25.97
CA ASP A 18 11.18 -1.94 -25.96
C ASP A 18 10.96 -2.49 -24.55
N CYS A 19 10.01 -1.91 -23.82
CA CYS A 19 9.54 -2.44 -22.53
C CYS A 19 8.92 -3.84 -22.64
N THR A 20 8.87 -4.44 -23.84
CA THR A 20 8.49 -5.83 -24.06
C THR A 20 9.67 -6.79 -24.21
N THR A 21 10.93 -6.32 -24.28
CA THR A 21 12.02 -7.22 -24.73
C THR A 21 12.52 -8.26 -23.73
N LYS A 22 12.28 -8.19 -22.40
CA LYS A 22 12.73 -9.27 -21.49
C LYS A 22 11.85 -9.43 -20.24
N ASN A 23 10.57 -9.80 -20.41
CA ASN A 23 9.64 -10.13 -19.32
C ASN A 23 9.69 -11.61 -18.88
N TYR A 24 10.80 -12.30 -19.14
CA TYR A 24 10.98 -13.70 -18.76
C TYR A 24 12.28 -13.84 -18.00
N VAL A 25 12.24 -14.76 -17.02
CA VAL A 25 13.40 -15.14 -16.23
C VAL A 25 14.15 -16.25 -16.97
N ILE A 26 15.47 -16.18 -17.01
CA ILE A 26 16.35 -17.12 -17.69
C ILE A 26 17.18 -17.85 -16.64
N GLY A 27 17.12 -19.18 -16.65
CA GLY A 27 17.92 -20.01 -15.75
C GLY A 27 17.50 -21.48 -15.83
N SER A 28 18.34 -22.36 -15.28
CA SER A 28 18.07 -23.79 -15.19
C SER A 28 17.73 -24.17 -13.76
N ALA A 29 16.55 -24.78 -13.57
CA ALA A 29 16.20 -25.42 -12.31
C ALA A 29 17.14 -26.59 -11.94
N GLY A 30 17.96 -27.08 -12.90
CA GLY A 30 18.80 -28.28 -12.79
C GLY A 30 20.31 -28.04 -12.69
N GLY A 31 20.78 -26.80 -12.47
CA GLY A 31 22.17 -26.54 -12.04
C GLY A 31 23.28 -26.60 -13.11
N SER A 32 22.96 -26.75 -14.40
CA SER A 32 23.97 -26.73 -15.47
C SER A 32 24.30 -25.33 -16.00
N ILE A 33 23.35 -24.37 -15.95
CA ILE A 33 23.53 -22.95 -16.31
C ILE A 33 22.57 -22.11 -15.44
N GLY A 34 23.11 -21.30 -14.50
CA GLY A 34 22.44 -20.21 -13.75
C GLY A 34 21.08 -20.49 -13.07
N SER A 35 20.94 -20.19 -11.77
CA SER A 35 19.63 -20.25 -11.11
C SER A 35 18.70 -19.14 -11.61
N ILE A 36 17.43 -19.46 -11.88
CA ILE A 36 16.34 -18.53 -12.25
C ILE A 36 16.20 -17.42 -11.20
N MET A 37 16.34 -17.77 -9.92
CA MET A 37 16.32 -16.81 -8.82
C MET A 37 17.74 -16.42 -8.36
N GLY A 38 18.77 -16.79 -9.11
CA GLY A 38 20.18 -16.61 -8.77
C GLY A 38 20.68 -15.17 -8.86
N SER A 39 21.95 -14.98 -8.48
CA SER A 39 22.58 -13.66 -8.44
C SER A 39 22.63 -12.98 -9.80
N GLU A 40 23.08 -13.70 -10.83
CA GLU A 40 23.25 -13.14 -12.19
C GLU A 40 21.91 -12.66 -12.75
N GLU A 41 20.86 -13.45 -12.56
CA GLU A 41 19.54 -13.15 -13.09
C GLU A 41 18.87 -12.01 -12.31
N LEU A 42 19.05 -11.97 -10.99
CA LEU A 42 18.63 -10.85 -10.17
C LEU A 42 19.36 -9.55 -10.56
N ASP A 43 20.66 -9.61 -10.82
CA ASP A 43 21.46 -8.46 -11.29
C ASP A 43 21.02 -8.00 -12.68
N ARG A 44 20.58 -8.92 -13.53
CA ARG A 44 20.05 -8.61 -14.87
C ARG A 44 18.69 -7.91 -14.82
N ILE A 45 17.76 -8.39 -13.99
CA ILE A 45 16.38 -7.89 -13.93
C ILE A 45 16.24 -6.69 -12.99
N VAL A 46 16.94 -6.74 -11.85
CA VAL A 46 16.91 -5.70 -10.80
C VAL A 46 18.34 -5.35 -10.40
N PRO A 47 19.10 -4.59 -11.21
CA PRO A 47 20.52 -4.34 -10.98
C PRO A 47 20.84 -3.69 -9.62
N GLN A 48 19.93 -2.87 -9.10
CA GLN A 48 20.10 -2.25 -7.79
C GLN A 48 19.83 -3.22 -6.63
N ARG A 49 19.31 -4.41 -6.92
CA ARG A 49 18.77 -5.39 -5.97
C ARG A 49 17.76 -4.79 -5.01
N ARG A 50 16.97 -3.83 -5.47
CA ARG A 50 16.01 -3.09 -4.65
C ARG A 50 14.62 -3.13 -5.26
N LEU A 51 13.64 -3.46 -4.43
CA LEU A 51 12.24 -3.51 -4.81
C LEU A 51 11.45 -2.48 -4.00
N LYS A 52 10.64 -1.69 -4.69
CA LYS A 52 9.69 -0.79 -4.05
C LYS A 52 8.34 -1.49 -3.88
N ILE A 53 7.86 -1.56 -2.65
CA ILE A 53 6.56 -2.13 -2.30
C ILE A 53 5.68 -1.00 -1.76
N GLN A 54 4.54 -0.77 -2.40
CA GLN A 54 3.53 0.16 -1.91
C GLN A 54 2.42 -0.61 -1.20
N VAL A 55 2.12 -0.22 0.03
CA VAL A 55 1.10 -0.83 0.88
C VAL A 55 0.03 0.22 1.14
N HIS A 56 -1.23 -0.15 0.93
CA HIS A 56 -2.39 0.68 1.25
C HIS A 56 -3.24 -0.05 2.27
N THR A 57 -3.73 0.66 3.28
CA THR A 57 -4.59 0.09 4.31
C THR A 57 -5.69 1.06 4.71
N TRP A 58 -6.89 0.52 4.90
CA TRP A 58 -8.03 1.23 5.45
C TRP A 58 -9.08 0.24 5.92
N ASN A 59 -9.94 0.68 6.84
CA ASN A 59 -11.22 0.02 7.08
C ASN A 59 -12.33 0.61 6.18
N THR A 60 -12.97 -0.25 5.37
CA THR A 60 -14.21 0.11 4.63
C THR A 60 -15.46 -0.40 5.31
N ALA A 61 -15.34 -1.25 6.33
CA ALA A 61 -16.48 -1.80 7.03
C ALA A 61 -17.01 -0.75 8.01
N MET A 62 -18.20 -0.21 7.74
CA MET A 62 -18.92 0.75 8.60
C MET A 62 -19.39 0.15 9.96
N LYS A 63 -18.80 -0.95 10.43
CA LYS A 63 -19.25 -1.65 11.64
C LYS A 63 -18.49 -1.14 12.87
N SER A 64 -19.19 -0.36 13.70
CA SER A 64 -18.68 0.07 15.01
C SER A 64 -18.85 -1.03 16.07
N SER A 65 -17.78 -1.47 16.72
CA SER A 65 -17.86 -2.31 17.94
C SER A 65 -18.17 -1.44 19.17
N LYS A 66 -19.14 -1.86 20.00
CA LYS A 66 -19.79 -1.08 21.08
C LYS A 66 -19.10 -1.10 22.48
N VAL A 67 -17.82 -1.43 22.59
CA VAL A 67 -17.19 -1.72 23.92
C VAL A 67 -16.30 -0.56 24.42
N THR A 68 -16.05 -0.47 25.74
CA THR A 68 -15.31 0.61 26.45
C THR A 68 -13.80 0.69 26.13
N HIS A 69 -13.23 1.90 26.14
CA HIS A 69 -11.90 2.20 25.59
C HIS A 69 -10.70 1.47 26.24
N GLU A 70 -10.60 1.42 27.57
CA GLU A 70 -9.44 0.81 28.26
C GLU A 70 -9.48 -0.73 28.20
N SER A 71 -10.67 -1.32 28.38
CA SER A 71 -10.86 -2.77 28.19
C SER A 71 -10.56 -3.19 26.74
N ASN A 72 -10.73 -2.28 25.78
CA ASN A 72 -10.39 -2.53 24.39
C ASN A 72 -8.88 -2.44 24.12
N LYS A 73 -8.10 -1.62 24.85
CA LYS A 73 -6.64 -1.53 24.66
C LYS A 73 -5.96 -2.84 25.01
N MET A 74 -6.27 -3.41 26.16
CA MET A 74 -5.73 -4.72 26.56
C MET A 74 -6.16 -5.83 25.59
N LYS A 75 -7.40 -5.80 25.09
CA LYS A 75 -7.85 -6.73 24.04
C LYS A 75 -7.09 -6.56 22.73
N ARG A 76 -6.70 -5.34 22.34
CA ARG A 76 -5.85 -5.10 21.14
C ARG A 76 -4.46 -5.72 21.32
N ILE A 77 -3.87 -5.56 22.50
CA ILE A 77 -2.58 -6.17 22.85
C ILE A 77 -2.69 -7.70 22.84
N GLU A 78 -3.73 -8.26 23.46
CA GLU A 78 -4.00 -9.70 23.43
C GLU A 78 -4.22 -10.22 22.00
N ASN A 79 -4.97 -9.49 21.18
CA ASN A 79 -5.17 -9.81 19.76
C ASN A 79 -3.86 -9.83 18.99
N PHE A 80 -2.96 -8.87 19.23
CA PHE A 80 -1.63 -8.86 18.63
C PHE A 80 -0.86 -10.13 18.98
N HIS A 81 -0.73 -10.48 20.27
CA HIS A 81 -0.03 -11.70 20.69
C HIS A 81 -0.68 -12.95 20.11
N ARG A 82 -2.01 -13.04 20.16
CA ARG A 82 -2.75 -14.17 19.58
C ARG A 82 -2.48 -14.35 18.09
N ILE A 83 -2.46 -13.26 17.31
CA ILE A 83 -2.15 -13.34 15.88
C ILE A 83 -0.68 -13.70 15.68
N ARG A 84 0.24 -13.03 16.36
CA ARG A 84 1.69 -13.27 16.27
C ARG A 84 2.03 -14.74 16.56
N ASP A 85 1.41 -15.32 17.58
CA ASP A 85 1.76 -16.66 18.08
C ASP A 85 1.00 -17.78 17.35
N ARG A 86 -0.12 -17.48 16.69
CA ARG A 86 -0.97 -18.50 16.03
C ARG A 86 -1.04 -18.40 14.52
N ILE A 87 -0.43 -17.39 13.90
CA ILE A 87 -0.44 -17.27 12.45
C ILE A 87 0.36 -18.42 11.83
N ASP A 88 -0.34 -19.26 11.06
CA ASP A 88 0.24 -20.43 10.40
C ASP A 88 0.86 -20.02 9.05
N LEU A 89 2.03 -19.39 9.15
CA LEU A 89 2.88 -18.98 8.04
C LEU A 89 4.37 -19.25 8.35
N PRO A 90 5.18 -19.61 7.34
CA PRO A 90 4.80 -19.93 5.96
C PRO A 90 4.04 -21.24 5.90
N LYS A 91 3.20 -21.43 4.86
CA LYS A 91 2.35 -22.62 4.76
C LYS A 91 3.19 -23.91 4.69
N PRO A 92 2.69 -25.06 5.21
CA PRO A 92 3.48 -26.30 5.36
C PRO A 92 4.15 -26.83 4.08
N HIS A 93 3.62 -26.51 2.90
CA HIS A 93 4.21 -26.89 1.61
C HIS A 93 5.39 -26.01 1.17
N LEU A 94 5.69 -24.94 1.90
CA LEU A 94 6.87 -24.08 1.74
C LEU A 94 7.97 -24.42 2.76
N SER A 95 7.92 -25.62 3.36
CA SER A 95 8.85 -26.08 4.42
C SER A 95 10.19 -26.60 3.88
N SER A 96 10.34 -26.73 2.56
CA SER A 96 11.60 -27.09 1.89
C SER A 96 12.34 -25.82 1.43
N GLY A 97 13.64 -25.73 1.71
CA GLY A 97 14.52 -24.63 1.25
C GLY A 97 14.68 -23.50 2.27
N TYR A 98 14.31 -22.25 1.92
CA TYR A 98 14.51 -21.02 2.73
C TYR A 98 13.79 -20.99 4.09
N TYR A 99 13.18 -22.10 4.50
CA TYR A 99 12.48 -22.24 5.75
C TYR A 99 13.47 -22.39 6.90
N MET A 100 13.60 -21.33 7.69
CA MET A 100 14.06 -21.43 9.07
C MET A 100 12.80 -21.33 9.92
N ARG A 101 12.41 -22.39 10.64
CA ARG A 101 11.43 -22.24 11.72
C ARG A 101 12.07 -21.32 12.75
N GLY A 102 11.80 -20.02 12.65
CA GLY A 102 12.24 -19.06 13.63
C GLY A 102 11.55 -19.37 14.96
N GLU A 103 12.21 -19.04 16.07
CA GLU A 103 11.58 -19.11 17.40
C GLU A 103 10.36 -18.16 17.51
N SER A 104 10.24 -17.20 16.60
CA SER A 104 9.13 -16.25 16.51
C SER A 104 8.79 -15.90 15.05
N LEU A 105 7.64 -15.25 14.84
CA LEU A 105 7.20 -14.77 13.52
C LEU A 105 8.23 -13.84 12.86
N GLU A 106 8.82 -12.94 13.65
CA GLU A 106 9.82 -11.96 13.21
C GLU A 106 11.13 -12.62 12.76
N LYS A 107 11.47 -13.77 13.36
CA LYS A 107 12.63 -14.58 12.96
C LYS A 107 12.32 -15.53 11.79
N THR A 108 11.05 -15.70 11.42
CA THR A 108 10.63 -16.59 10.35
C THR A 108 10.78 -15.93 8.98
N PHE A 109 10.43 -14.65 8.86
CA PHE A 109 10.52 -13.90 7.60
C PHE A 109 11.75 -13.00 7.54
N SER A 110 12.22 -12.67 6.33
CA SER A 110 13.27 -11.66 6.14
C SER A 110 12.73 -10.24 6.36
N TYR A 111 11.48 -10.04 5.96
CA TYR A 111 10.73 -8.80 6.06
C TYR A 111 9.31 -9.13 6.51
N THR A 112 8.78 -8.35 7.45
CA THR A 112 7.38 -8.44 7.86
C THR A 112 6.76 -7.05 7.73
N ILE A 113 5.59 -6.96 7.10
CA ILE A 113 4.77 -5.75 7.10
C ILE A 113 3.46 -6.12 7.78
N TRP A 114 3.17 -5.46 8.90
CA TRP A 114 1.92 -5.61 9.65
C TRP A 114 1.06 -4.38 9.42
N THR A 115 -0.15 -4.56 8.90
CA THR A 115 -0.98 -3.44 8.48
C THR A 115 -2.46 -3.68 8.78
N GLY A 116 -3.20 -2.62 9.06
CA GLY A 116 -4.65 -2.67 9.24
C GLY A 116 -5.19 -1.55 10.13
N ASP A 117 -6.50 -1.62 10.39
CA ASP A 117 -7.14 -0.91 11.51
C ASP A 117 -6.77 -1.61 12.82
N LEU A 118 -5.65 -1.18 13.41
CA LEU A 118 -5.18 -1.67 14.71
C LEU A 118 -6.02 -1.09 15.86
N ASN A 119 -6.77 -0.03 15.60
CA ASN A 119 -7.79 0.55 16.47
C ASN A 119 -7.27 1.10 17.82
N PHE A 120 -5.96 1.38 17.91
CA PHE A 120 -5.38 2.15 19.01
C PHE A 120 -5.81 3.62 18.93
N ARG A 121 -6.03 4.25 20.09
CA ARG A 121 -6.66 5.56 20.20
C ARG A 121 -5.72 6.60 20.79
N ILE A 122 -6.04 7.87 20.55
CA ILE A 122 -5.44 8.98 21.29
C ILE A 122 -6.15 9.12 22.63
N THR A 123 -5.37 9.24 23.71
CA THR A 123 -5.87 9.27 25.11
C THR A 123 -6.35 10.66 25.58
N LYS A 124 -6.08 11.72 24.81
CA LYS A 124 -6.54 13.09 25.10
C LYS A 124 -8.05 13.27 24.89
N LYS A 125 -8.63 14.32 25.48
CA LYS A 125 -10.03 14.70 25.25
C LYS A 125 -10.24 15.23 23.82
N LYS A 126 -11.42 14.99 23.23
CA LYS A 126 -11.77 15.40 21.85
C LYS A 126 -11.43 16.86 21.55
N LEU A 127 -11.89 17.79 22.39
CA LEU A 127 -11.64 19.22 22.20
C LEU A 127 -10.14 19.57 22.18
N GLN A 128 -9.32 18.91 23.00
CA GLN A 128 -7.87 19.12 23.00
C GLN A 128 -7.24 18.63 21.70
N VAL A 129 -7.68 17.47 21.21
CA VAL A 129 -7.20 16.89 19.94
C VAL A 129 -7.61 17.77 18.76
N GLU A 130 -8.86 18.23 18.70
CA GLU A 130 -9.34 19.13 17.65
C GLU A 130 -8.60 20.47 17.65
N ASN A 131 -8.32 21.04 18.83
CA ASN A 131 -7.52 22.25 18.94
C ASN A 131 -6.09 22.05 18.40
N ILE A 132 -5.47 20.90 18.66
CA ILE A 132 -4.14 20.59 18.12
C ILE A 132 -4.22 20.43 16.59
N ILE A 133 -5.23 19.72 16.08
CA ILE A 133 -5.46 19.52 14.64
C ILE A 133 -5.66 20.85 13.91
N ASN A 134 -6.48 21.74 14.46
CA ASN A 134 -6.75 23.06 13.88
C ASN A 134 -5.52 23.98 13.83
N ASN A 135 -4.46 23.65 14.57
CA ASN A 135 -3.20 24.38 14.60
C ASN A 135 -2.04 23.64 13.86
N LEU A 136 -2.32 22.56 13.13
CA LEU A 136 -1.29 21.77 12.45
C LEU A 136 -0.51 22.58 11.41
N GLU A 137 -1.17 23.45 10.65
CA GLU A 137 -0.52 24.29 9.63
C GLU A 137 0.42 25.34 10.23
N LYS A 138 0.23 25.66 11.52
CA LYS A 138 1.00 26.69 12.23
C LYS A 138 2.15 26.13 13.06
N ASN A 139 2.10 24.85 13.40
CA ASN A 139 3.10 24.23 14.28
C ASN A 139 3.30 22.75 13.91
N LEU A 140 4.46 22.44 13.33
CA LEU A 140 4.82 21.07 12.95
C LEU A 140 4.96 20.13 14.16
N ASN A 141 5.22 20.66 15.36
CA ASN A 141 5.31 19.86 16.60
C ASN A 141 3.93 19.43 17.13
N SER A 142 2.84 19.97 16.58
CA SER A 142 1.47 19.59 16.96
C SER A 142 1.21 18.09 16.75
N ILE A 143 1.79 17.47 15.71
CA ILE A 143 1.66 16.02 15.50
C ILE A 143 2.35 15.25 16.63
N GLU A 144 3.53 15.67 17.06
CA GLU A 144 4.27 14.99 18.15
C GLU A 144 3.47 15.02 19.47
N HIS A 145 2.77 16.12 19.76
CA HIS A 145 1.85 16.19 20.91
C HIS A 145 0.69 15.18 20.83
N LEU A 146 0.22 14.85 19.63
CA LEU A 146 -0.79 13.81 19.43
C LEU A 146 -0.17 12.41 19.60
N LEU A 147 1.01 12.17 19.01
CA LEU A 147 1.71 10.89 19.07
C LEU A 147 2.17 10.53 20.50
N ASN A 148 2.55 11.52 21.31
CA ASN A 148 2.85 11.31 22.73
C ASN A 148 1.64 10.85 23.55
N ALA A 149 0.42 10.97 23.01
CA ALA A 149 -0.81 10.47 23.61
C ALA A 149 -1.41 9.29 22.84
N ASP A 150 -0.71 8.75 21.84
CA ASP A 150 -1.12 7.60 21.03
C ASP A 150 -0.87 6.29 21.79
N GLU A 151 -1.91 5.47 21.94
CA GLU A 151 -1.80 4.20 22.67
C GLU A 151 -0.84 3.21 22.00
N LEU A 152 -0.74 3.17 20.66
CA LEU A 152 0.17 2.24 19.98
C LEU A 152 1.62 2.63 20.26
N PHE A 153 1.95 3.92 20.12
CA PHE A 153 3.26 4.44 20.48
C PHE A 153 3.65 4.07 21.92
N ALA A 154 2.75 4.30 22.88
CA ALA A 154 2.97 3.91 24.27
C ALA A 154 3.17 2.39 24.44
N CYS A 155 2.38 1.56 23.74
CA CYS A 155 2.53 0.11 23.80
C CYS A 155 3.86 -0.39 23.21
N GLN A 156 4.40 0.27 22.19
CA GLN A 156 5.71 -0.05 21.63
C GLN A 156 6.83 0.34 22.58
N VAL A 157 6.77 1.55 23.16
CA VAL A 157 7.78 2.06 24.11
C VAL A 157 7.82 1.24 25.40
N GLU A 158 6.66 0.78 25.86
CA GLU A 158 6.52 -0.04 27.07
C GLU A 158 6.68 -1.56 26.81
N ASP A 159 7.14 -1.95 25.62
CA ASP A 159 7.32 -3.34 25.20
C ASP A 159 6.09 -4.25 25.32
N ARG A 160 4.88 -3.67 25.33
CA ARG A 160 3.61 -4.41 25.46
C ARG A 160 3.10 -4.97 24.15
N ALA A 161 3.34 -4.30 23.03
CA ALA A 161 2.97 -4.79 21.70
C ALA A 161 3.81 -4.14 20.61
N PHE A 162 4.07 -4.86 19.52
CA PHE A 162 4.75 -4.33 18.32
C PHE A 162 6.16 -3.74 18.55
N GLN A 163 6.84 -4.06 19.65
CA GLN A 163 8.16 -3.54 19.99
C GLN A 163 9.26 -3.90 18.97
N GLN A 164 9.08 -4.99 18.22
CA GLN A 164 10.00 -5.43 17.16
C GLN A 164 9.77 -4.72 15.81
N TYR A 165 8.72 -3.92 15.71
CA TYR A 165 8.31 -3.27 14.47
C TYR A 165 8.62 -1.78 14.51
N ASN A 166 9.04 -1.26 13.37
CA ASN A 166 9.18 0.17 13.12
C ASN A 166 7.91 0.70 12.46
N GLU A 167 7.72 2.00 12.55
CA GLU A 167 6.68 2.73 11.82
C GLU A 167 7.31 3.90 11.06
N GLY A 168 6.73 4.26 9.91
CA GLY A 168 7.10 5.48 9.23
C GLY A 168 6.78 6.71 10.09
N ARG A 169 7.53 7.81 9.90
CA ARG A 169 7.21 9.06 10.59
C ARG A 169 5.82 9.55 10.16
N ILE A 170 4.90 9.64 11.11
CA ILE A 170 3.56 10.19 10.87
C ILE A 170 3.68 11.71 10.77
N THR A 171 3.27 12.26 9.63
CA THR A 171 3.23 13.71 9.35
C THR A 171 1.84 14.18 8.90
N PHE A 172 0.85 13.30 8.97
CA PHE A 172 -0.53 13.51 8.56
C PHE A 172 -1.47 13.51 9.78
N PRO A 173 -2.65 14.16 9.71
CA PRO A 173 -3.60 14.19 10.81
C PRO A 173 -4.28 12.82 11.07
N PRO A 174 -4.95 12.64 12.22
CA PRO A 174 -5.64 11.39 12.54
C PRO A 174 -6.59 10.89 11.45
N THR A 175 -6.62 9.58 11.21
CA THR A 175 -7.33 8.94 10.09
C THR A 175 -8.74 8.51 10.42
N PHE A 176 -9.15 8.61 11.69
CA PHE A 176 -10.45 8.22 12.21
C PHE A 176 -10.87 9.18 13.32
N LYS A 177 -12.14 9.43 13.61
CA LYS A 177 -13.35 9.05 12.87
C LYS A 177 -13.89 10.26 12.12
N PHE A 178 -14.23 10.09 10.85
CA PHE A 178 -14.87 11.12 10.03
C PHE A 178 -16.37 10.86 9.89
N ASP A 179 -17.15 11.91 9.63
CA ASP A 179 -18.51 11.71 9.15
C ASP A 179 -18.47 11.26 7.68
N PRO A 180 -19.21 10.19 7.30
CA PRO A 180 -19.17 9.65 5.95
C PRO A 180 -19.49 10.70 4.88
N GLY A 181 -18.72 10.71 3.80
CA GLY A 181 -18.89 11.64 2.69
C GLY A 181 -18.25 13.01 2.88
N CYS A 182 -17.62 13.29 4.03
CA CYS A 182 -16.99 14.58 4.29
C CYS A 182 -15.58 14.49 4.91
N HIS A 183 -15.03 15.64 5.29
CA HIS A 183 -13.71 15.78 5.93
C HIS A 183 -13.80 16.29 7.38
N SER A 184 -15.01 16.39 7.92
CA SER A 184 -15.25 16.71 9.34
C SER A 184 -15.07 15.46 10.19
N TYR A 185 -14.42 15.63 11.34
CA TYR A 185 -14.35 14.59 12.37
C TYR A 185 -15.73 14.42 13.04
N ASP A 186 -15.99 13.20 13.53
CA ASP A 186 -17.26 12.71 14.07
C ASP A 186 -18.08 13.75 14.84
N THR A 187 -19.14 14.29 14.22
CA THR A 187 -20.08 15.22 14.86
C THR A 187 -21.24 14.53 15.56
N SER A 188 -21.27 13.19 15.61
CA SER A 188 -22.33 12.46 16.31
C SER A 188 -22.22 12.62 17.84
N ASP A 189 -23.31 12.28 18.55
CA ASP A 189 -23.36 12.30 20.02
C ASP A 189 -22.32 11.40 20.69
N LYS A 190 -21.77 10.41 19.95
CA LYS A 190 -20.69 9.55 20.45
C LYS A 190 -19.36 10.29 20.58
N GLY A 191 -19.20 11.40 19.86
CA GLY A 191 -18.06 12.31 19.96
C GLY A 191 -16.71 11.61 19.97
N ARG A 192 -16.46 10.69 19.03
CA ARG A 192 -15.21 9.92 19.02
C ARG A 192 -14.03 10.86 18.85
N VAL A 193 -13.03 10.69 19.73
CA VAL A 193 -11.76 11.42 19.65
C VAL A 193 -11.03 11.03 18.35
N PRO A 194 -10.58 12.01 17.54
CA PRO A 194 -9.75 11.72 16.39
C PRO A 194 -8.52 10.88 16.78
N SER A 195 -8.21 9.80 16.05
CA SER A 195 -7.17 8.82 16.37
C SER A 195 -6.49 8.22 15.14
N TYR A 196 -5.26 7.72 15.30
CA TYR A 196 -4.50 6.99 14.28
C TYR A 196 -4.79 5.49 14.38
N THR A 197 -5.95 5.07 13.87
CA THR A 197 -6.39 3.67 13.96
C THR A 197 -5.78 2.79 12.88
N ASP A 198 -5.52 3.35 11.70
CA ASP A 198 -5.01 2.66 10.51
C ASP A 198 -3.49 2.82 10.46
N ARG A 199 -2.74 1.72 10.51
CA ARG A 199 -1.28 1.75 10.69
C ARG A 199 -0.58 0.76 9.77
N ILE A 200 0.63 1.09 9.35
CA ILE A 200 1.54 0.21 8.60
C ILE A 200 2.86 0.14 9.35
N LEU A 201 3.10 -1.01 9.97
CA LEU A 201 4.30 -1.32 10.73
C LEU A 201 5.18 -2.27 9.94
N TYR A 202 6.49 -2.21 10.13
CA TYR A 202 7.43 -3.05 9.39
C TYR A 202 8.64 -3.47 10.21
N SER A 203 9.15 -4.66 9.94
CA SER A 203 10.39 -5.17 10.53
C SER A 203 11.22 -5.91 9.48
N SER A 204 12.50 -6.03 9.76
CA SER A 204 13.42 -6.85 8.97
C SER A 204 14.35 -7.62 9.89
N ARG A 205 14.71 -8.84 9.47
CA ARG A 205 15.68 -9.66 10.20
C ARG A 205 17.06 -9.01 10.24
N VAL A 206 17.45 -8.39 9.12
CA VAL A 206 18.70 -7.63 9.00
C VAL A 206 18.36 -6.15 9.02
N LYS A 207 18.94 -5.39 9.96
CA LYS A 207 18.67 -3.95 10.06
C LYS A 207 19.14 -3.21 8.80
N GLY A 208 18.41 -2.15 8.42
CA GLY A 208 18.77 -1.28 7.29
C GLY A 208 18.43 -1.82 5.89
N THR A 209 17.89 -3.04 5.78
CA THR A 209 17.54 -3.64 4.48
C THR A 209 16.15 -3.26 3.98
N ILE A 210 15.30 -2.70 4.84
CA ILE A 210 14.03 -2.05 4.49
C ILE A 210 14.06 -0.58 4.91
N LYS A 211 13.58 0.29 4.03
CA LYS A 211 13.43 1.74 4.29
C LYS A 211 12.01 2.17 3.98
N CYS A 212 11.36 2.88 4.90
CA CYS A 212 10.13 3.59 4.61
C CYS A 212 10.48 4.90 3.88
N ILE A 213 10.09 5.00 2.61
CA ILE A 213 10.34 6.15 1.73
C ILE A 213 9.21 7.20 1.86
N MET A 214 7.98 6.73 2.06
CA MET A 214 6.80 7.57 2.19
C MET A 214 5.84 6.91 3.18
N TYR A 215 5.22 7.73 4.04
CA TYR A 215 4.14 7.31 4.91
C TYR A 215 3.13 8.45 5.03
N ASP A 216 1.93 8.27 4.49
CA ASP A 216 0.94 9.34 4.37
C ASP A 216 -0.50 8.80 4.43
N SER A 217 -1.47 9.71 4.55
CA SER A 217 -2.90 9.42 4.42
C SER A 217 -3.50 10.01 3.14
N MET A 218 -4.44 9.32 2.50
CA MET A 218 -5.17 9.85 1.36
C MET A 218 -6.38 10.66 1.83
N ARG A 219 -6.12 11.89 2.25
CA ARG A 219 -7.14 12.79 2.83
C ARG A 219 -8.32 13.08 1.89
N SER A 220 -8.10 13.04 0.57
CA SER A 220 -9.12 13.29 -0.45
C SER A 220 -10.18 12.19 -0.55
N VAL A 221 -9.92 10.99 -0.02
CA VAL A 221 -10.88 9.90 -0.01
C VAL A 221 -11.85 10.10 1.16
N ALA A 222 -13.16 10.12 0.88
CA ALA A 222 -14.20 10.43 1.87
C ALA A 222 -15.36 9.42 1.92
N TYR A 223 -15.23 8.26 1.26
CA TYR A 223 -16.30 7.25 1.22
C TYR A 223 -16.48 6.47 2.53
N SER A 224 -15.48 6.51 3.41
CA SER A 224 -15.47 5.83 4.72
C SER A 224 -15.30 6.87 5.84
N ASP A 225 -15.64 6.48 7.06
CA ASP A 225 -15.27 7.19 8.28
C ASP A 225 -13.78 7.06 8.64
N HIS A 226 -13.03 6.29 7.84
CA HIS A 226 -11.57 6.19 7.85
C HIS A 226 -10.94 6.84 6.62
N LYS A 227 -9.76 7.45 6.78
CA LYS A 227 -8.88 7.86 5.68
C LYS A 227 -7.87 6.75 5.37
N PRO A 228 -7.68 6.40 4.09
CA PRO A 228 -6.60 5.52 3.64
C PRO A 228 -5.24 5.92 4.20
N VAL A 229 -4.44 4.93 4.57
CA VAL A 229 -3.02 5.11 4.89
C VAL A 229 -2.18 4.35 3.86
N VAL A 230 -1.12 5.00 3.39
CA VAL A 230 -0.20 4.48 2.38
C VAL A 230 1.24 4.51 2.88
N GLY A 231 1.95 3.43 2.65
CA GLY A 231 3.38 3.30 2.90
C GLY A 231 4.12 2.87 1.63
N LEU A 232 5.23 3.52 1.30
CA LEU A 232 6.15 3.09 0.26
C LEU A 232 7.44 2.58 0.90
N PHE A 233 7.77 1.31 0.68
CA PHE A 233 8.93 0.66 1.26
C PHE A 233 9.92 0.28 0.17
N ASP A 234 11.20 0.48 0.45
CA ASP A 234 12.30 0.10 -0.42
C ASP A 234 13.11 -1.01 0.24
N ILE A 235 13.01 -2.22 -0.29
CA ILE A 235 13.56 -3.45 0.28
C ILE A 235 14.75 -3.97 -0.52
N LEU A 236 15.74 -4.53 0.18
CA LEU A 236 16.87 -5.22 -0.45
C LEU A 236 16.47 -6.66 -0.82
N LEU A 237 16.72 -7.03 -2.07
CA LEU A 237 16.58 -8.40 -2.56
C LEU A 237 17.89 -9.16 -2.38
N VAL A 238 17.78 -10.40 -1.93
CA VAL A 238 18.90 -11.33 -1.80
C VAL A 238 18.68 -12.46 -2.80
N PRO A 239 19.74 -12.92 -3.52
CA PRO A 239 19.63 -14.04 -4.44
C PRO A 239 18.97 -15.27 -3.82
N GLY A 240 18.05 -15.81 -4.58
CA GLY A 240 17.30 -17.03 -4.32
C GLY A 240 18.03 -18.30 -4.76
N ARG A 241 17.31 -19.41 -4.67
CA ARG A 241 17.64 -20.75 -5.18
C ARG A 241 16.36 -21.34 -5.75
N ASP A 242 16.49 -22.19 -6.75
CA ASP A 242 15.32 -22.75 -7.46
C ASP A 242 14.77 -24.02 -6.79
N ASN A 243 15.35 -24.44 -5.66
CA ASN A 243 14.93 -25.62 -4.91
C ASN A 243 13.74 -25.36 -3.97
N VAL A 244 12.99 -24.29 -4.21
CA VAL A 244 11.74 -23.97 -3.50
C VAL A 244 10.56 -23.98 -4.48
N PRO A 245 9.34 -24.27 -4.01
CA PRO A 245 8.15 -24.16 -4.84
C PRO A 245 8.03 -22.76 -5.44
N MET A 246 8.14 -22.67 -6.77
CA MET A 246 8.00 -21.43 -7.50
C MET A 246 6.53 -21.16 -7.82
N THR A 247 6.13 -19.89 -7.82
CA THR A 247 4.83 -19.50 -8.38
C THR A 247 4.78 -19.73 -9.89
N ALA A 248 5.93 -19.73 -10.58
CA ALA A 248 6.07 -20.04 -12.01
C ALA A 248 5.08 -19.29 -12.92
N GLY A 249 4.82 -18.01 -12.62
CA GLY A 249 3.87 -17.20 -13.36
C GLY A 249 2.40 -17.42 -12.98
N ALA A 250 2.10 -18.06 -11.85
CA ALA A 250 0.76 -18.10 -11.29
C ALA A 250 0.33 -16.70 -10.81
N PHE A 251 -0.79 -16.22 -11.33
CA PHE A 251 -1.46 -14.99 -10.90
C PHE A 251 -2.97 -15.14 -11.06
N ASN A 252 -3.76 -14.26 -10.44
CA ASN A 252 -5.19 -14.22 -10.66
C ASN A 252 -5.50 -13.66 -12.06
N ARG A 253 -5.69 -14.56 -13.02
CA ARG A 253 -5.96 -14.22 -14.43
C ARG A 253 -7.26 -13.44 -14.60
N GLU A 254 -8.29 -13.74 -13.82
CA GLU A 254 -9.59 -13.06 -13.92
C GLU A 254 -9.47 -11.60 -13.52
N VAL A 255 -8.78 -11.30 -12.41
CA VAL A 255 -8.50 -9.93 -11.97
C VAL A 255 -7.67 -9.19 -13.00
N TYR A 256 -6.65 -9.85 -13.58
CA TYR A 256 -5.83 -9.26 -14.64
C TYR A 256 -6.67 -8.88 -15.87
N LEU A 257 -7.51 -9.79 -16.36
CA LEU A 257 -8.39 -9.55 -17.50
C LEU A 257 -9.45 -8.48 -17.20
N ALA A 258 -10.07 -8.51 -16.02
CA ALA A 258 -11.01 -7.48 -15.59
C ALA A 258 -10.33 -6.09 -15.57
N GLY A 259 -9.08 -6.03 -15.08
CA GLY A 259 -8.28 -4.80 -15.13
C GLY A 259 -7.98 -4.31 -16.55
N LEU A 260 -7.67 -5.21 -17.48
CA LEU A 260 -7.49 -4.86 -18.90
C LEU A 260 -8.78 -4.32 -19.51
N ASN A 261 -9.91 -4.98 -19.27
CA ASN A 261 -11.22 -4.55 -19.78
C ASN A 261 -11.65 -3.18 -19.24
N LEU A 262 -11.43 -2.91 -17.95
CA LEU A 262 -11.74 -1.59 -17.36
C LEU A 262 -10.85 -0.48 -17.96
N ARG A 263 -9.59 -0.79 -18.26
CA ARG A 263 -8.67 0.17 -18.89
C ARG A 263 -9.08 0.46 -20.33
N SER A 264 -9.41 -0.56 -21.13
CA SER A 264 -9.87 -0.35 -22.52
C SER A 264 -11.14 0.52 -22.56
N LEU A 265 -12.14 0.22 -21.72
CA LEU A 265 -13.35 1.03 -21.60
C LEU A 265 -13.06 2.49 -21.25
N ARG A 266 -12.11 2.74 -20.35
CA ARG A 266 -11.71 4.12 -19.99
C ARG A 266 -11.06 4.86 -21.18
N PHE A 267 -10.29 4.18 -22.01
CA PHE A 267 -9.71 4.76 -23.22
C PHE A 267 -10.77 5.00 -24.30
N ASP A 268 -11.75 4.11 -24.43
CA ASP A 268 -12.85 4.27 -25.39
C ASP A 268 -13.77 5.45 -25.01
N ILE A 269 -14.03 5.66 -23.72
CA ILE A 269 -14.75 6.84 -23.21
C ILE A 269 -13.99 8.13 -23.56
N LYS A 270 -12.67 8.14 -23.43
CA LYS A 270 -11.84 9.31 -23.79
C LYS A 270 -11.77 9.58 -25.30
N LYS A 271 -12.07 8.59 -26.14
CA LYS A 271 -12.05 8.72 -27.62
C LYS A 271 -13.40 9.10 -28.22
N ARG A 272 -14.50 9.08 -27.46
CA ARG A 272 -15.79 9.57 -27.98
C ARG A 272 -15.68 11.09 -28.23
N PRO A 273 -15.89 11.58 -29.47
CA PRO A 273 -15.91 13.01 -29.71
C PRO A 273 -17.06 13.61 -28.90
N VAL A 274 -16.78 14.70 -28.18
CA VAL A 274 -17.82 15.56 -27.61
C VAL A 274 -18.66 16.03 -28.80
N ASN A 275 -19.92 15.62 -28.86
CA ASN A 275 -20.85 16.09 -29.88
C ASN A 275 -20.86 17.61 -29.88
N ASN A 276 -20.23 18.21 -30.89
CA ASN A 276 -20.52 19.58 -31.27
C ASN A 276 -22.01 19.64 -31.62
N LYS A 277 -22.72 20.56 -30.97
CA LYS A 277 -24.09 20.91 -31.32
C LYS A 277 -24.18 21.10 -32.83
N SER A 278 -25.22 20.51 -33.42
CA SER A 278 -25.62 20.69 -34.81
C SER A 278 -25.69 22.19 -35.15
N VAL A 279 -24.71 22.68 -35.90
CA VAL A 279 -24.88 23.90 -36.69
C VAL A 279 -25.58 23.46 -37.96
N THR A 280 -26.87 23.76 -38.05
CA THR A 280 -27.66 23.59 -39.27
C THR A 280 -27.12 24.55 -40.33
N SER A 281 -26.61 24.03 -41.44
CA SER A 281 -26.24 24.83 -42.61
C SER A 281 -27.51 25.32 -43.32
N SER A 282 -27.89 26.57 -43.10
CA SER A 282 -28.89 27.26 -43.92
C SER A 282 -28.21 27.69 -45.22
N ALA A 283 -28.52 27.03 -46.33
CA ALA A 283 -28.20 27.54 -47.65
C ALA A 283 -29.13 28.73 -47.95
N CYS A 284 -28.56 29.89 -48.27
CA CYS A 284 -29.29 31.05 -48.78
C CYS A 284 -28.74 31.39 -50.17
N SER A 285 -29.54 31.13 -51.20
CA SER A 285 -29.35 31.62 -52.56
C SER A 285 -29.96 33.02 -52.68
N ILE A 286 -29.18 33.98 -53.16
CA ILE A 286 -29.64 35.33 -53.51
C ILE A 286 -30.06 35.30 -54.99
N GLN A 287 -31.27 35.81 -55.27
CA GLN A 287 -31.69 36.30 -56.60
C GLN A 287 -31.18 37.73 -56.78
#